data_AF-A0A2H3CMV8-F1
#
_entry.id   AF-A0A2H3CMV8-F1
#
_cell.length_a   1.000
_cell.length_b   1.000
_cell.length_c   1.000
_cell.angle_alpha   90.00
_cell.angle_beta   90.00
_cell.angle_gamma   90.00
#
_symmetry.space_group_name_H-M   'P 1'
#
loop_
_entity.id
_entity.type
_entity.pdbx_description
1 polymer ?
#
loop_
_entity_poly.entity_id
_entity_poly.type
_entity_poly.pdbx_seq_one_letter_code
_entity_poly.pdbx_strand_id
1 'polypeptide(L)'
;VLIGIDDYEHNLLRGCIRDALMMEKYLTKDLCMPKHRIQCLLGSKKHVSSDNYHIPTCVNVIQTLNEDNIIVYFSGHGLGYSTVGYCVNANDSIEALCPIDHTKGNGSHVPDISNQEIDMVL
;
A
#
# COMPACT_ATOMS: atom_id res chain seq x y z
N VAL A 1 9.64 3.76 -1.49
CA VAL A 1 8.47 3.58 -0.60
C VAL A 1 8.32 2.13 -0.22
N LEU A 2 8.10 1.82 1.06
CA LEU A 2 7.80 0.47 1.54
C LEU A 2 6.48 0.49 2.31
N ILE A 3 5.53 -0.34 1.92
CA ILE A 3 4.17 -0.36 2.48
C ILE A 3 3.90 -1.76 3.03
N GLY A 4 3.46 -1.84 4.29
CA GLY A 4 3.13 -3.10 4.96
C GLY A 4 1.89 -2.95 5.82
N ILE A 5 0.85 -3.74 5.56
CA ILE A 5 -0.46 -3.59 6.25
C ILE A 5 -0.90 -4.93 6.84
N ASP A 6 -0.97 -5.00 8.17
CA ASP A 6 -1.50 -6.19 8.89
C ASP A 6 -2.90 -5.91 9.45
N ASP A 7 -3.10 -4.74 10.06
CA ASP A 7 -4.27 -4.43 10.90
C ASP A 7 -5.48 -3.88 10.12
N TYR A 8 -5.86 -4.56 9.02
CA TYR A 8 -7.12 -4.29 8.31
C TYR A 8 -8.35 -4.45 9.22
N GLU A 9 -9.42 -3.67 8.99
CA GLU A 9 -10.64 -3.77 9.81
C GLU A 9 -11.28 -5.17 9.75
N HIS A 10 -11.24 -5.79 8.57
CA HIS A 10 -11.71 -7.13 8.32
C HIS A 10 -10.60 -7.95 7.65
N ASN A 11 -10.56 -9.26 7.90
CA ASN A 11 -9.57 -10.18 7.32
C ASN A 11 -8.11 -9.76 7.62
N LEU A 12 -7.79 -9.60 8.91
CA LEU A 12 -6.44 -9.27 9.38
C LEU A 12 -5.37 -10.16 8.72
N LEU A 13 -4.26 -9.54 8.33
CA LEU A 13 -3.06 -10.24 7.88
C LEU A 13 -2.03 -10.32 9.01
N ARG A 14 -0.99 -11.12 8.79
CA ARG A 14 0.14 -11.23 9.69
C ARG A 14 1.42 -11.35 8.89
N GLY A 15 2.33 -10.41 9.12
CA GLY A 15 3.67 -10.45 8.55
C GLY A 15 3.93 -9.41 7.48
N CYS A 16 2.91 -8.73 6.95
CA CYS A 16 3.08 -7.72 5.92
C CYS A 16 3.96 -6.56 6.40
N ILE A 17 3.80 -6.15 7.66
CA ILE A 17 4.69 -5.17 8.30
C ILE A 17 6.11 -5.70 8.42
N ARG A 18 6.25 -6.97 8.82
CA ARG A 18 7.57 -7.60 8.95
C ARG A 18 8.27 -7.66 7.59
N ASP A 19 7.55 -7.96 6.52
CA ASP A 19 8.11 -8.02 5.18
C ASP A 19 8.60 -6.63 4.73
N ALA A 20 7.81 -5.58 4.95
CA ALA A 20 8.22 -4.20 4.67
C ALA A 20 9.46 -3.78 5.48
N LEU A 21 9.53 -4.13 6.78
CA LEU A 21 10.70 -3.87 7.63
C LEU A 21 11.94 -4.68 7.20
N MET A 22 11.75 -5.91 6.72
CA MET A 22 12.84 -6.71 6.16
C MET A 22 13.37 -6.10 4.87
N MET A 23 12.50 -5.56 4.02
CA MET A 23 12.91 -4.79 2.84
C MET A 23 13.68 -3.52 3.22
N GLU A 24 13.22 -2.78 4.24
CA GLU A 24 13.96 -1.61 4.74
C GLU A 24 15.37 -2.00 5.20
N LYS A 25 15.47 -3.10 5.96
CA LYS A 25 16.76 -3.62 6.42
C LYS A 25 17.65 -4.02 5.25
N TYR A 26 17.11 -4.70 4.25
CA TYR A 26 17.86 -5.09 3.05
C TYR A 26 18.37 -3.85 2.29
N LEU A 27 17.50 -2.87 2.03
CA LEU A 27 17.88 -1.64 1.34
C LEU A 27 18.97 -0.86 2.10
N THR A 28 18.87 -0.78 3.43
CA THR A 28 19.82 -0.01 4.24
C THR A 28 21.13 -0.75 4.52
N LYS A 29 21.09 -2.06 4.74
CA LYS A 29 22.26 -2.84 5.16
C LYS A 29 23.02 -3.43 3.99
N ASP A 30 22.33 -3.94 3.00
CA ASP A 30 22.94 -4.68 1.89
C ASP A 30 23.11 -3.78 0.65
N LEU A 31 22.18 -2.85 0.41
CA LEU A 31 22.28 -1.88 -0.70
C LEU A 31 22.77 -0.50 -0.26
N CYS A 32 23.09 -0.32 1.01
CA CYS A 32 23.61 0.94 1.59
C CYS A 32 22.76 2.18 1.30
N MET A 33 21.45 2.01 1.06
CA MET A 33 20.53 3.14 0.83
C MET A 33 20.38 3.95 2.12
N PRO A 34 20.55 5.29 2.09
CA PRO A 34 20.38 6.12 3.27
C PRO A 34 18.94 6.04 3.80
N LYS A 35 18.76 5.79 5.10
CA LYS A 35 17.44 5.61 5.72
C LYS A 35 16.49 6.79 5.49
N HIS A 36 16.99 8.02 5.45
CA HIS A 36 16.18 9.21 5.18
C HIS A 36 15.61 9.27 3.75
N ARG A 37 16.08 8.42 2.83
CA ARG A 37 15.51 8.26 1.47
C ARG A 37 14.45 7.16 1.40
N ILE A 38 14.17 6.46 2.50
CA ILE A 38 13.21 5.36 2.55
C ILE A 38 12.00 5.84 3.37
N GLN A 39 10.87 5.97 2.69
CA GLN A 39 9.58 6.20 3.35
C GLN A 39 8.90 4.87 3.61
N CYS A 40 8.48 4.63 4.85
CA CYS A 40 7.77 3.43 5.28
C CYS A 40 6.36 3.79 5.74
N LEU A 41 5.34 3.12 5.16
CA LEU A 41 3.95 3.24 5.57
C LEU A 41 3.49 1.92 6.18
N LEU A 42 3.28 1.90 7.50
CA LEU A 42 3.03 0.68 8.26
C LEU A 42 1.65 0.71 8.92
N GLY A 43 0.81 -0.23 8.51
CA GLY A 43 -0.56 -0.36 8.98
C GLY A 43 -0.68 -1.20 10.23
N SER A 44 -0.32 -0.64 11.39
CA SER A 44 -0.63 -1.25 12.70
C SER A 44 -1.19 -0.29 13.73
N LYS A 45 -2.18 -0.75 14.49
CA LYS A 45 -2.73 -0.09 15.68
C LYS A 45 -1.73 0.03 16.83
N LYS A 46 -0.63 -0.75 16.81
CA LYS A 46 0.37 -0.81 17.89
C LYS A 46 1.67 -0.06 17.61
N HIS A 47 1.91 0.34 16.35
CA HIS A 47 3.20 0.90 15.92
C HIS A 47 3.22 2.43 15.71
N VAL A 48 2.22 3.14 16.22
CA VAL A 48 2.12 4.62 16.17
C VAL A 48 3.21 5.33 17.01
N SER A 49 4.12 4.59 17.67
CA SER A 49 5.11 5.16 18.61
C SER A 49 6.50 5.43 18.01
N SER A 50 6.69 5.28 16.70
CA SER A 50 7.95 5.68 16.05
C SER A 50 7.67 6.79 15.06
N ASP A 51 8.29 7.95 15.26
CA ASP A 51 8.08 9.20 14.49
C ASP A 51 8.34 9.09 12.98
N ASN A 52 8.72 7.92 12.45
CA ASN A 52 9.17 7.72 11.08
C ASN A 52 8.19 6.91 10.20
N TYR A 53 7.05 6.47 10.73
CA TYR A 53 6.10 5.66 9.96
C TYR A 53 4.78 6.38 9.76
N HIS A 54 4.30 6.40 8.52
CA HIS A 54 2.98 6.94 8.20
C HIS A 54 1.94 5.83 8.12
N ILE A 55 0.67 6.17 8.38
CA ILE A 55 -0.44 5.24 8.22
C ILE A 55 -0.71 5.08 6.72
N PRO A 56 -0.83 3.85 6.18
CA PRO A 56 -1.03 3.61 4.75
C PRO A 56 -2.50 3.80 4.35
N THR A 57 -3.03 5.01 4.55
CA THR A 57 -4.33 5.43 4.00
C THR A 57 -4.25 5.62 2.50
N CYS A 58 -5.39 5.60 1.80
CA CYS A 58 -5.43 5.84 0.35
C CYS A 58 -4.68 7.13 -0.03
N VAL A 59 -4.97 8.23 0.67
CA VAL A 59 -4.32 9.54 0.45
C VAL A 59 -2.81 9.49 0.70
N ASN A 60 -2.37 8.89 1.81
CA ASN A 60 -0.94 8.86 2.12
C ASN A 60 -0.17 7.98 1.14
N VAL A 61 -0.75 6.86 0.69
CA VAL A 61 -0.11 6.02 -0.33
C VAL A 61 0.01 6.78 -1.65
N ILE A 62 -1.06 7.38 -2.16
CA ILE A 62 -1.01 8.16 -3.42
C ILE A 62 -0.03 9.33 -3.33
N GLN A 63 -0.09 10.11 -2.25
CA GLN A 63 0.80 11.25 -2.07
C GLN A 63 2.26 10.80 -2.01
N THR A 64 2.56 9.73 -1.29
CA THR A 64 3.92 9.21 -1.23
C THR A 64 4.38 8.60 -2.56
N LEU A 65 3.50 7.96 -3.33
CA LEU A 65 3.83 7.39 -4.64
C LEU A 65 4.12 8.46 -5.70
N ASN A 66 3.43 9.59 -5.64
CA ASN A 66 3.60 10.73 -6.57
C ASN A 66 4.92 11.52 -6.39
N GLU A 67 5.81 11.05 -5.51
CA GLU A 67 7.18 11.54 -5.36
C GLU A 67 8.14 10.78 -6.29
N ASP A 68 9.38 11.24 -6.43
CA ASP A 68 10.41 10.58 -7.25
C ASP A 68 10.91 9.27 -6.60
N ASN A 69 10.17 8.19 -6.85
CA ASN A 69 10.35 6.89 -6.22
C ASN A 69 10.99 5.86 -7.17
N ILE A 70 12.19 5.39 -6.82
CA ILE A 70 12.90 4.35 -7.58
C ILE A 70 12.44 2.93 -7.19
N ILE A 71 12.02 2.73 -5.95
CA ILE A 71 11.60 1.42 -5.42
C ILE A 71 10.25 1.58 -4.72
N VAL A 72 9.27 0.81 -5.17
CA VAL A 72 7.96 0.64 -4.52
C VAL A 72 7.82 -0.81 -4.09
N TYR A 73 7.56 -1.03 -2.81
CA TYR A 73 7.29 -2.35 -2.24
C TYR A 73 5.97 -2.31 -1.49
N PHE A 74 5.10 -3.28 -1.74
CA PHE A 74 3.81 -3.43 -1.06
C PHE A 74 3.65 -4.87 -0.56
N SER A 75 3.26 -5.01 0.71
CA SER A 75 2.74 -6.25 1.29
C SER A 75 1.43 -5.95 2.02
N GLY A 76 0.35 -6.61 1.61
CA GLY A 76 -1.00 -6.34 2.08
C GLY A 76 -2.04 -7.04 1.21
N HIS A 77 -3.32 -6.69 1.39
CA HIS A 77 -4.40 -7.18 0.53
C HIS A 77 -4.36 -6.53 -0.84
N GLY A 78 -4.68 -7.33 -1.85
CA GLY A 78 -5.06 -6.87 -3.18
C GLY A 78 -6.46 -7.36 -3.54
N LEU A 79 -7.11 -6.66 -4.45
CA LEU A 79 -8.43 -7.01 -4.97
C LEU A 79 -8.44 -6.96 -6.50
N GLY A 80 -9.29 -7.77 -7.10
CA GLY A 80 -9.59 -7.74 -8.53
C GLY A 80 -11.05 -7.36 -8.74
N TYR A 81 -11.29 -6.37 -9.59
CA TYR A 81 -12.61 -5.97 -10.03
C TYR A 81 -12.83 -6.43 -11.46
N SER A 82 -13.93 -7.13 -11.68
CA SER A 82 -14.37 -7.49 -13.03
C SER A 82 -14.85 -6.24 -13.77
N THR A 83 -14.38 -6.06 -15.00
CA THR A 83 -14.88 -4.98 -15.88
C THR A 83 -16.06 -5.40 -16.75
N VAL A 84 -16.55 -6.63 -16.56
CA VAL A 84 -17.72 -7.16 -17.29
C VAL A 84 -18.91 -6.22 -17.10
N GLY A 85 -19.41 -5.68 -18.22
CA GLY A 85 -20.54 -4.74 -18.23
C GLY A 85 -20.16 -3.26 -18.19
N TYR A 86 -18.88 -2.92 -17.98
CA TYR A 86 -18.38 -1.54 -17.96
C TYR A 86 -17.38 -1.26 -19.09
N CYS A 87 -16.61 -2.26 -19.51
CA CYS A 87 -15.61 -2.13 -20.57
C CYS A 87 -15.95 -3.01 -21.78
N VAL A 88 -15.60 -2.53 -22.99
CA VAL A 88 -15.83 -3.24 -24.26
C VAL A 88 -14.98 -4.52 -24.34
N ASN A 89 -13.82 -4.52 -23.70
CA ASN A 89 -12.95 -5.70 -23.55
C ASN A 89 -13.26 -6.41 -22.22
N ALA A 90 -14.30 -7.23 -22.21
CA ALA A 90 -14.84 -7.89 -21.02
C ALA A 90 -13.90 -8.90 -20.32
N ASN A 91 -12.66 -9.04 -20.78
CA ASN A 91 -11.63 -9.91 -20.18
C ASN A 91 -10.60 -9.17 -19.32
N ASP A 92 -10.64 -7.82 -19.27
CA ASP A 92 -9.69 -7.06 -18.46
C ASP A 92 -10.21 -6.96 -17.02
N SER A 93 -9.36 -7.25 -16.02
CA SER A 93 -9.67 -7.00 -14.61
C SER A 93 -8.88 -5.80 -14.11
N ILE A 94 -9.52 -4.94 -13.31
CA ILE A 94 -8.80 -3.89 -12.59
C ILE A 94 -8.26 -4.52 -11.32
N GLU A 95 -6.95 -4.54 -11.18
CA GLU A 95 -6.28 -4.93 -9.95
C GLU A 95 -6.09 -3.71 -9.06
N ALA A 96 -6.25 -3.87 -7.76
CA ALA A 96 -6.13 -2.78 -6.81
C ALA A 96 -5.41 -3.21 -5.54
N LEU A 97 -4.64 -2.29 -4.98
CA LEU A 97 -4.06 -2.40 -3.64
C LEU A 97 -5.08 -1.89 -2.62
N CYS A 98 -5.19 -2.60 -1.50
CA CYS A 98 -6.09 -2.20 -0.42
C CYS A 98 -5.36 -1.34 0.62
N PRO A 99 -5.66 -0.03 0.73
CA PRO A 99 -5.15 0.80 1.82
C PRO A 99 -5.79 0.41 3.16
N ILE A 100 -5.22 0.84 4.29
CA ILE A 100 -5.71 0.43 5.61
C ILE A 100 -7.09 0.96 5.95
N ASP A 101 -7.46 2.11 5.38
CA ASP A 101 -8.76 2.77 5.54
C ASP A 101 -9.79 2.27 4.53
N HIS A 102 -9.49 1.20 3.78
CA HIS A 102 -10.49 0.53 2.97
C HIS A 102 -11.55 -0.10 3.88
N THR A 103 -12.80 0.34 3.77
CA THR A 103 -13.89 -0.13 4.62
C THR A 103 -14.91 -0.85 3.77
N LYS A 104 -15.00 -2.18 3.94
CA LYS A 104 -16.04 -2.98 3.30
C LYS A 104 -17.34 -2.91 4.12
N GLY A 105 -18.05 -1.78 4.07
CA GLY A 105 -19.44 -1.68 4.55
C GLY A 105 -19.88 -0.34 5.17
N ASN A 106 -21.08 0.13 4.76
CA ASN A 106 -21.96 1.19 5.30
C ASN A 106 -21.40 2.56 5.75
N GLY A 107 -20.10 2.84 5.62
CA GLY A 107 -19.49 4.17 5.79
C GLY A 107 -19.23 4.89 4.46
N SER A 108 -18.53 6.03 4.50
CA SER A 108 -17.90 6.63 3.31
C SER A 108 -16.84 5.65 2.81
N HIS A 109 -17.15 4.93 1.74
CA HIS A 109 -16.26 3.95 1.15
C HIS A 109 -15.00 4.65 0.61
N VAL A 110 -13.86 4.46 1.27
CA VAL A 110 -12.56 4.86 0.70
C VAL A 110 -12.23 3.87 -0.42
N PRO A 111 -11.97 4.35 -1.65
CA PRO A 111 -11.63 3.46 -2.76
C PRO A 111 -10.28 2.78 -2.52
N ASP A 112 -10.18 1.52 -2.98
CA ASP A 112 -8.91 0.85 -3.17
C ASP A 112 -8.11 1.54 -4.30
N ILE A 113 -6.80 1.35 -4.35
CA ILE A 113 -5.91 2.03 -5.29
C ILE A 113 -5.70 1.13 -6.51
N SER A 114 -6.30 1.50 -7.63
CA SER A 114 -6.23 0.72 -8.87
C SER A 114 -4.85 0.78 -9.53
N ASN A 115 -4.55 -0.24 -10.34
CA ASN A 115 -3.36 -0.24 -11.20
C ASN A 115 -3.31 0.98 -12.12
N GLN A 116 -4.46 1.47 -12.59
CA GLN A 116 -4.53 2.68 -13.43
C GLN A 116 -4.12 3.95 -12.66
N GLU A 117 -4.50 4.06 -11.38
CA GLU A 117 -4.05 5.17 -10.53
C GLU A 117 -2.55 5.09 -10.25
N ILE A 118 -2.03 3.87 -10.04
CA ILE A 118 -0.59 3.63 -9.87
C ILE A 118 0.17 4.05 -11.14
N ASP A 119 -0.31 3.65 -12.32
CA ASP A 119 0.28 4.01 -13.62
C ASP A 119 0.27 5.53 -13.88
N MET A 120 -0.60 6.28 -13.22
CA MET A 120 -0.68 7.73 -13.36
C MET A 120 0.32 8.48 -12.46
N VAL A 121 0.70 7.89 -11.32
CA VAL A 121 1.54 8.55 -10.30
C VAL A 121 2.98 8.03 -10.25
N LEU A 122 3.31 6.99 -11.02
CA LEU A 122 4.66 6.46 -11.22
C LEU A 122 5.20 6.80 -12.61
#